data_AF-A0A7Y8KZF8-F1
#
_entry.id   AF-A0A7Y8KZF8-F1
#
_cell.length_a   1.000
_cell.length_b   1.000
_cell.length_c   1.000
_cell.angle_alpha   90.00
_cell.angle_beta   90.00
_cell.angle_gamma   90.00
#
_symmetry.space_group_name_H-M   'P 1'
#
loop_
_entity.id
_entity.type
_entity.pdbx_description
1 polymer ?
#
loop_
_entity_poly.entity_id
_entity_poly.type
_entity_poly.pdbx_seq_one_letter_code
_entity_poly.pdbx_strand_id
1 'polypeptide(L)'
;MQLGLNGQVALVTGGGQGVGRQICLELAAEGARVVVNDLFEERAQAVADEITAAGGQENIREFFVSFPVQAARQFLHSHAIQVDGDRGTGTSYLDGRPVRDGKSYYVVGRFDDEYIRIDGRWVFQRVVLTVHYMVEASDRWDRLIPLKKPSPELQRNGLPCST
;
A
#
# COMPACT_ATOMS: atom_id res chain seq x y z
N MET A 1 8.20 17.24 2.92
CA MET A 1 6.77 17.47 3.26
C MET A 1 6.18 16.15 3.71
N GLN A 2 5.66 15.93 4.94
CA GLN A 2 5.57 14.55 5.51
C GLN A 2 4.64 13.54 4.78
N LEU A 3 5.08 12.91 3.68
CA LEU A 3 4.25 12.08 2.75
C LEU A 3 4.01 10.64 3.24
N GLY A 4 4.63 10.23 4.34
CA GLY A 4 4.44 8.87 4.89
C GLY A 4 5.05 7.76 4.04
N LEU A 5 5.98 8.10 3.16
CA LEU A 5 6.61 7.16 2.24
C LEU A 5 7.78 6.42 2.88
N ASN A 6 7.85 6.55 4.17
CA ASN A 6 8.96 6.16 4.96
C ASN A 6 8.85 4.65 5.23
N GLY A 7 9.72 3.87 4.58
CA GLY A 7 9.85 2.41 4.60
C GLY A 7 9.73 1.88 3.17
N GLN A 8 9.00 2.65 2.37
CA GLN A 8 8.40 2.26 1.12
C GLN A 8 9.37 2.40 -0.03
N VAL A 9 9.15 1.58 -1.04
CA VAL A 9 9.86 1.71 -2.32
C VAL A 9 8.93 2.46 -3.26
N ALA A 10 9.36 3.60 -3.78
CA ALA A 10 8.55 4.43 -4.67
C ALA A 10 9.16 4.46 -6.07
N LEU A 11 8.45 3.93 -7.08
CA LEU A 11 8.89 3.96 -8.47
C LEU A 11 8.28 5.17 -9.19
N VAL A 12 9.12 6.04 -9.73
CA VAL A 12 8.68 7.23 -10.46
C VAL A 12 9.08 7.10 -11.93
N THR A 13 8.10 7.13 -12.84
CA THR A 13 8.33 7.10 -14.28
C THR A 13 8.48 8.53 -14.85
N GLY A 14 9.45 8.74 -15.73
CA GLY A 14 9.88 10.09 -16.13
C GLY A 14 10.62 10.86 -15.03
N GLY A 15 11.24 10.14 -14.08
CA GLY A 15 11.82 10.72 -12.87
C GLY A 15 13.16 11.45 -13.07
N GLY A 16 13.75 11.41 -14.26
CA GLY A 16 15.12 11.90 -14.49
C GLY A 16 15.24 13.42 -14.64
N GLN A 17 14.14 14.17 -14.77
CA GLN A 17 14.19 15.61 -15.00
C GLN A 17 12.88 16.33 -14.62
N GLY A 18 12.94 17.67 -14.56
CA GLY A 18 11.77 18.53 -14.39
C GLY A 18 10.95 18.18 -13.15
N VAL A 19 9.64 18.01 -13.34
CA VAL A 19 8.69 17.70 -12.26
C VAL A 19 8.94 16.30 -11.68
N GLY A 20 9.28 15.32 -12.52
CA GLY A 20 9.59 13.95 -12.07
C GLY A 20 10.77 13.91 -11.11
N ARG A 21 11.83 14.68 -11.37
CA ARG A 21 12.99 14.80 -10.46
C ARG A 21 12.58 15.36 -9.10
N GLN A 22 11.81 16.43 -9.05
CA GLN A 22 11.39 17.04 -7.77
C GLN A 22 10.44 16.15 -6.98
N ILE A 23 9.60 15.37 -7.66
CA ILE A 23 8.82 14.32 -7.02
C ILE A 23 9.78 13.35 -6.32
N CYS A 24 10.76 12.77 -7.03
CA CYS A 24 11.70 11.83 -6.43
C CYS A 24 12.42 12.40 -5.18
N LEU A 25 12.88 13.66 -5.22
CA LEU A 25 13.54 14.32 -4.10
C LEU A 25 12.63 14.53 -2.89
N GLU A 26 11.38 14.93 -3.09
CA GLU A 26 10.41 15.05 -1.99
C GLU A 26 10.03 13.66 -1.45
N LEU A 27 9.83 12.65 -2.30
CA LEU A 27 9.57 11.27 -1.84
C LEU A 27 10.74 10.74 -0.98
N ALA A 28 11.96 11.12 -1.32
CA ALA A 28 13.20 10.77 -0.61
C ALA A 28 13.45 11.57 0.66
N ALA A 29 13.15 12.87 0.68
CA ALA A 29 13.17 13.68 1.90
C ALA A 29 12.19 13.10 2.94
N GLU A 30 11.15 12.44 2.44
CA GLU A 30 10.18 11.62 3.17
C GLU A 30 10.63 10.18 3.41
N GLY A 31 11.94 10.00 3.33
CA GLY A 31 12.71 8.78 3.35
C GLY A 31 12.02 7.61 2.69
N ALA A 32 11.45 7.74 1.51
CA ALA A 32 11.18 6.59 0.64
C ALA A 32 12.49 6.07 0.04
N ARG A 33 12.55 4.77 -0.24
CA ARG A 33 13.56 4.18 -1.12
C ARG A 33 13.08 4.38 -2.56
N VAL A 34 13.49 5.47 -3.19
CA VAL A 34 12.95 5.84 -4.52
C VAL A 34 13.70 5.09 -5.62
N VAL A 35 12.95 4.53 -6.57
CA VAL A 35 13.45 3.99 -7.84
C VAL A 35 13.10 4.99 -8.93
N VAL A 36 14.12 5.60 -9.53
CA VAL A 36 13.96 6.59 -10.60
C VAL A 36 13.96 5.88 -11.95
N ASN A 37 12.85 5.93 -12.68
CA ASN A 37 12.72 5.33 -14.00
C ASN A 37 12.49 6.40 -15.06
N ASP A 38 13.28 6.39 -16.13
CA ASP A 38 13.22 7.36 -17.23
C ASP A 38 13.66 6.68 -18.54
N LEU A 39 13.31 7.27 -19.69
CA LEU A 39 13.72 6.76 -20.99
C LEU A 39 15.24 6.93 -21.21
N PHE A 40 15.85 7.94 -20.59
CA PHE A 40 17.29 8.19 -20.67
C PHE A 40 17.97 7.87 -19.34
N GLU A 41 18.79 6.81 -19.34
CA GLU A 41 19.46 6.26 -18.16
C GLU A 41 20.31 7.29 -17.40
N GLU A 42 21.11 8.10 -18.11
CA GLU A 42 21.97 9.12 -17.49
C GLU A 42 21.18 10.14 -16.64
N ARG A 43 19.92 10.42 -17.00
CA ARG A 43 19.06 11.36 -16.24
C ARG A 43 18.50 10.73 -14.98
N ALA A 44 18.11 9.46 -15.04
CA ALA A 44 17.59 8.73 -13.88
C ALA A 44 18.66 8.56 -12.80
N GLN A 45 19.90 8.26 -13.22
CA GLN A 45 21.03 8.04 -12.31
C GLN A 45 21.38 9.31 -11.51
N ALA A 46 21.40 10.48 -12.16
CA ALA A 46 21.74 11.75 -11.50
C ALA A 46 20.76 12.14 -10.37
N VAL A 47 19.48 11.72 -10.44
CA VAL A 47 18.47 12.04 -9.41
C VAL A 47 18.53 11.06 -8.23
N ALA A 48 18.87 9.80 -8.47
CA ALA A 48 19.02 8.80 -7.41
C ALA A 48 20.17 9.17 -6.44
N ASP A 49 21.26 9.74 -6.97
CA ASP A 49 22.42 10.16 -6.18
C ASP A 49 22.10 11.28 -5.17
N GLU A 50 21.06 12.10 -5.39
CA GLU A 50 20.63 13.18 -4.47
C GLU A 50 19.69 12.72 -3.32
N ILE A 51 19.02 11.57 -3.47
CA ILE A 51 17.91 11.12 -2.61
C ILE A 51 18.36 10.45 -1.30
N THR A 52 19.56 9.90 -1.27
CA THR A 52 20.04 8.98 -0.23
C THR A 52 20.41 9.70 1.10
N ALA A 53 19.72 10.80 1.44
CA ALA A 53 20.08 11.72 2.53
C ALA A 53 19.03 11.99 3.68
N ALA A 54 17.81 11.39 3.81
CA ALA A 54 16.74 11.74 4.84
C ALA A 54 15.81 10.60 5.44
N GLY A 55 15.17 10.70 6.66
CA GLY A 55 14.50 9.52 7.34
C GLY A 55 13.43 9.62 8.48
N GLY A 56 12.15 9.35 8.19
CA GLY A 56 11.07 8.90 9.12
C GLY A 56 10.55 7.44 8.93
N GLN A 57 11.29 6.54 8.26
CA GLN A 57 10.90 5.15 7.85
C GLN A 57 10.61 4.32 9.09
N GLU A 58 11.24 4.75 10.16
CA GLU A 58 11.34 4.04 11.42
C GLU A 58 10.09 4.20 12.28
N ASN A 59 9.38 5.33 12.25
CA ASN A 59 8.28 5.60 13.19
C ASN A 59 7.01 4.77 12.90
N ILE A 60 6.68 4.56 11.61
CA ILE A 60 5.56 3.72 11.19
C ILE A 60 5.84 2.24 11.49
N ARG A 61 7.11 1.84 11.41
CA ARG A 61 7.56 0.48 11.72
C ARG A 61 7.31 0.12 13.18
N GLU A 62 7.57 1.04 14.11
CA GLU A 62 7.45 0.80 15.56
C GLU A 62 6.01 0.51 16.04
N PHE A 63 5.01 1.21 15.51
CA PHE A 63 3.61 1.02 15.92
C PHE A 63 3.11 -0.42 15.67
N PHE A 64 3.38 -0.96 14.48
CA PHE A 64 2.92 -2.30 14.08
C PHE A 64 3.64 -3.45 14.80
N VAL A 65 4.81 -3.21 15.38
CA VAL A 65 5.51 -4.19 16.23
C VAL A 65 4.75 -4.42 17.56
N SER A 66 3.93 -3.45 18.00
CA SER A 66 3.24 -3.48 19.30
C SER A 66 1.76 -3.91 19.25
N PHE A 67 1.20 -4.14 18.05
CA PHE A 67 -0.21 -4.49 17.88
C PHE A 67 -0.50 -5.94 18.30
N PRO A 68 -1.62 -6.22 19.02
CA PRO A 68 -1.84 -7.50 19.72
C PRO A 68 -2.11 -8.73 18.84
N VAL A 69 -1.96 -8.64 17.51
CA VAL A 69 -1.96 -9.79 16.60
C VAL A 69 -0.52 -10.11 16.21
N GLN A 70 0.26 -10.58 17.19
CA GLN A 70 1.71 -10.81 17.08
C GLN A 70 2.14 -11.85 16.03
N ALA A 71 1.18 -12.53 15.38
CA ALA A 71 1.42 -13.52 14.33
C ALA A 71 1.03 -13.07 12.91
N ALA A 72 0.44 -11.87 12.73
CA ALA A 72 0.02 -11.40 11.41
C ALA A 72 1.01 -10.39 10.84
N ARG A 73 1.78 -10.78 9.82
CA ARG A 73 2.37 -9.80 8.90
C ARG A 73 1.27 -9.36 7.94
N GLN A 74 0.47 -8.38 8.36
CA GLN A 74 -0.63 -7.87 7.54
C GLN A 74 -0.09 -7.10 6.34
N PHE A 75 -0.62 -7.41 5.16
CA PHE A 75 -0.47 -6.56 3.99
C PHE A 75 -1.61 -5.55 4.02
N LEU A 76 -1.34 -4.38 4.62
CA LEU A 76 -2.21 -3.22 4.50
C LEU A 76 -1.90 -2.56 3.15
N HIS A 77 -2.90 -2.49 2.28
CA HIS A 77 -2.75 -1.84 0.98
C HIS A 77 -3.64 -0.60 0.89
N SER A 78 -3.20 0.35 0.07
CA SER A 78 -3.95 1.57 -0.26
C SER A 78 -4.36 2.39 0.96
N HIS A 79 -3.45 2.57 1.94
CA HIS A 79 -3.74 3.41 3.10
C HIS A 79 -3.83 4.88 2.69
N ALA A 80 -5.04 5.44 2.70
CA ALA A 80 -5.28 6.85 2.46
C ALA A 80 -5.56 7.54 3.80
N ILE A 81 -4.85 8.63 4.08
CA ILE A 81 -5.00 9.41 5.32
C ILE A 81 -5.36 10.85 4.93
N GLN A 82 -6.39 11.39 5.57
CA GLN A 82 -6.73 12.80 5.52
C GLN A 82 -6.36 13.44 6.86
N VAL A 83 -5.64 14.57 6.82
CA VAL A 83 -5.17 15.30 7.99
C VAL A 83 -5.86 16.67 8.07
N ASP A 84 -6.38 17.00 9.25
CA ASP A 84 -6.96 18.31 9.59
C ASP A 84 -6.39 18.79 10.93
N GLY A 85 -5.39 19.68 10.87
CA GLY A 85 -4.64 20.15 12.04
C GLY A 85 -3.97 19.01 12.79
N ASP A 86 -4.36 18.83 14.06
CA ASP A 86 -3.87 17.77 14.94
C ASP A 86 -4.80 16.54 14.97
N ARG A 87 -5.69 16.40 13.98
CA ARG A 87 -6.55 15.23 13.80
C ARG A 87 -6.36 14.64 12.40
N GLY A 88 -6.65 13.35 12.25
CA GLY A 88 -6.70 12.72 10.94
C GLY A 88 -7.69 11.56 10.90
N THR A 89 -8.08 11.16 9.70
CA THR A 89 -8.85 9.94 9.45
C THR A 89 -8.15 9.10 8.41
N GLY A 90 -8.22 7.78 8.56
CA GLY A 90 -7.54 6.82 7.70
C GLY A 90 -8.51 5.80 7.14
N THR A 91 -8.25 5.37 5.92
CA THR A 91 -8.84 4.18 5.34
C THR A 91 -7.74 3.29 4.82
N SER A 92 -7.73 2.03 5.23
CA SER A 92 -6.88 1.02 4.60
C SER A 92 -7.64 -0.28 4.38
N TYR A 93 -7.09 -1.13 3.52
CA TYR A 93 -7.71 -2.42 3.21
C TYR A 93 -6.83 -3.55 3.72
N LEU A 94 -7.50 -4.56 4.25
CA LEU A 94 -6.90 -5.78 4.76
C LEU A 94 -7.04 -6.88 3.71
N ASP A 95 -5.91 -7.45 3.30
CA ASP A 95 -5.82 -8.79 2.72
C ASP A 95 -5.00 -9.64 3.69
N GLY A 96 -5.65 -10.65 4.29
CA GLY A 96 -5.08 -11.52 5.28
C GLY A 96 -5.18 -12.99 4.89
N ARG A 97 -4.13 -13.76 5.18
CA ARG A 97 -4.12 -15.22 5.06
C ARG A 97 -3.90 -15.90 6.42
N PRO A 98 -4.85 -15.81 7.37
CA PRO A 98 -4.66 -16.40 8.68
C PRO A 98 -4.85 -17.92 8.65
N VAL A 99 -4.16 -18.62 9.55
CA VAL A 99 -4.43 -20.02 9.87
C VAL A 99 -5.14 -20.09 11.21
N ARG A 100 -6.27 -20.77 11.26
CA ARG A 100 -7.06 -21.00 12.47
C ARG A 100 -7.54 -22.44 12.49
N ASP A 101 -7.34 -23.13 13.61
CA ASP A 101 -7.77 -24.53 13.81
C ASP A 101 -7.28 -25.49 12.70
N GLY A 102 -6.03 -25.29 12.24
CA GLY A 102 -5.40 -26.08 11.17
C GLY A 102 -5.87 -25.76 9.75
N LYS A 103 -6.77 -24.78 9.58
CA LYS A 103 -7.31 -24.37 8.29
C LYS A 103 -6.79 -22.99 7.89
N SER A 104 -6.40 -22.86 6.62
CA SER A 104 -6.04 -21.58 6.02
C SER A 104 -7.31 -20.82 5.63
N TYR A 105 -7.29 -19.50 5.74
CA TYR A 105 -8.39 -18.63 5.32
C TYR A 105 -7.86 -17.50 4.44
N TYR A 106 -8.72 -16.95 3.59
CA TYR A 106 -8.56 -15.62 3.02
C TYR A 106 -9.52 -14.68 3.72
N VAL A 107 -9.00 -13.57 4.21
CA VAL A 107 -9.75 -12.51 4.88
C VAL A 107 -9.57 -11.23 4.08
N VAL A 108 -10.67 -10.60 3.72
CA VAL A 108 -10.67 -9.27 3.13
C VAL A 108 -11.49 -8.34 4.02
N GLY A 109 -10.95 -7.17 4.31
CA GLY A 109 -11.61 -6.18 5.14
C GLY A 109 -11.13 -4.77 4.87
N ARG A 110 -11.65 -3.84 5.66
CA ARG A 110 -11.32 -2.42 5.63
C ARG A 110 -11.12 -1.93 7.05
N PHE A 111 -10.08 -1.14 7.28
CA PHE A 111 -9.91 -0.36 8.48
C PHE A 111 -10.40 1.07 8.24
N ASP A 112 -11.13 1.59 9.21
CA ASP A 112 -11.49 3.00 9.33
C ASP A 112 -10.86 3.53 10.63
N ASP A 113 -9.87 4.41 10.47
CA ASP A 113 -8.98 4.86 11.53
C ASP A 113 -9.22 6.33 11.86
N GLU A 114 -9.02 6.70 13.12
CA GLU A 114 -8.96 8.09 13.60
C GLU A 114 -7.59 8.33 14.25
N TYR A 115 -6.97 9.46 13.96
CA TYR A 115 -5.64 9.86 14.44
C TYR A 115 -5.72 11.17 15.22
N ILE A 116 -4.88 11.32 16.23
CA ILE A 116 -4.63 12.59 16.91
C ILE A 116 -3.14 12.85 17.03
N ARG A 117 -2.74 14.12 17.02
CA ARG A 117 -1.37 14.55 17.27
C ARG A 117 -1.24 15.00 18.73
N ILE A 118 -0.34 14.36 19.47
CA ILE A 118 0.01 14.69 20.86
C ILE A 118 1.50 14.98 20.90
N ASP A 119 1.90 16.15 21.40
CA ASP A 119 3.31 16.57 21.52
C ASP A 119 4.12 16.38 20.22
N GLY A 120 3.52 16.77 19.09
CA GLY A 120 4.14 16.68 17.78
C GLY A 120 4.12 15.28 17.16
N ARG A 121 3.60 14.25 17.84
CA ARG A 121 3.56 12.85 17.39
C ARG A 121 2.13 12.41 17.06
N TRP A 122 1.96 11.76 15.92
CA TRP A 122 0.69 11.16 15.51
C TRP A 122 0.48 9.81 16.18
N VAL A 123 -0.72 9.62 16.74
CA VAL A 123 -1.14 8.36 17.37
C VAL A 123 -2.53 7.97 16.88
N PHE A 124 -2.79 6.67 16.82
CA PHE A 124 -4.14 6.15 16.57
C PHE A 124 -5.03 6.44 17.78
N GLN A 125 -6.09 7.21 17.56
CA GLN A 125 -7.17 7.44 18.50
C GLN A 125 -8.22 6.31 18.43
N ARG A 126 -8.49 5.79 17.23
CA ARG A 126 -9.46 4.71 17.01
C ARG A 126 -9.09 3.90 15.77
N VAL A 127 -9.35 2.59 15.82
CA VAL A 127 -9.19 1.65 14.69
C VAL A 127 -10.43 0.77 14.63
N VAL A 128 -11.16 0.80 13.53
CA VAL A 128 -12.34 -0.05 13.31
C VAL A 128 -12.10 -0.97 12.12
N LEU A 129 -12.05 -2.29 12.36
CA LEU A 129 -11.97 -3.29 11.30
C LEU A 129 -13.37 -3.77 10.91
N THR A 130 -13.74 -3.55 9.64
CA THR A 130 -14.88 -4.20 9.01
C THR A 130 -14.38 -5.35 8.15
N VAL A 131 -14.73 -6.58 8.51
CA VAL A 131 -14.42 -7.78 7.70
C VAL A 131 -15.53 -7.96 6.67
N HIS A 132 -15.17 -7.89 5.38
CA HIS A 132 -16.11 -8.11 4.28
C HIS A 132 -16.29 -9.59 3.99
N TYR A 133 -15.18 -10.32 3.87
CA TYR A 133 -15.19 -11.75 3.59
C TYR A 133 -14.13 -12.45 4.45
N MET A 134 -14.51 -13.61 4.98
CA MET A 134 -13.58 -14.57 5.56
C MET A 134 -13.98 -15.95 5.05
N VAL A 135 -13.14 -16.53 4.23
CA VAL A 135 -13.44 -17.76 3.50
C VAL A 135 -12.30 -18.75 3.68
N GLU A 136 -12.64 -20.01 3.92
CA GLU A 136 -11.65 -21.07 4.05
C GLU A 136 -10.90 -21.26 2.73
N ALA A 137 -9.58 -21.24 2.78
CA ALA A 137 -8.68 -21.50 1.68
C ALA A 137 -8.56 -23.02 1.43
N SER A 138 -9.70 -23.70 1.29
CA SER A 138 -9.73 -25.11 0.90
C SER A 138 -9.38 -25.27 -0.59
N ASP A 139 -8.93 -26.46 -0.98
CA ASP A 139 -8.83 -26.81 -2.39
C ASP A 139 -10.18 -26.57 -3.09
N ARG A 140 -10.14 -26.04 -4.32
CA ARG A 140 -11.26 -25.95 -5.29
C ARG A 140 -12.17 -24.72 -5.30
N TRP A 141 -11.63 -23.51 -5.17
CA TRP A 141 -12.41 -22.28 -5.42
C TRP A 141 -12.95 -22.19 -6.86
N ASP A 142 -12.29 -22.87 -7.83
CA ASP A 142 -12.68 -22.99 -9.24
C ASP A 142 -14.06 -23.65 -9.45
N ARG A 143 -14.57 -24.40 -8.47
CA ARG A 143 -15.85 -25.12 -8.58
C ARG A 143 -17.06 -24.31 -8.10
N LEU A 144 -16.84 -23.25 -7.33
CA LEU A 144 -17.92 -22.44 -6.73
C LEU A 144 -18.42 -21.34 -7.66
N ILE A 145 -17.63 -20.97 -8.67
CA ILE A 145 -17.99 -19.97 -9.66
C ILE A 145 -17.97 -20.68 -11.02
N PRO A 146 -19.13 -20.99 -11.64
CA PRO A 146 -19.14 -21.50 -13.00
C PRO A 146 -18.72 -20.37 -13.94
N LEU A 147 -17.41 -20.24 -14.16
CA LEU A 147 -16.87 -19.41 -15.22
C LEU A 147 -17.29 -20.06 -16.54
N LYS A 148 -18.38 -19.57 -17.14
CA LYS A 148 -18.70 -19.89 -18.53
C LYS A 148 -17.48 -19.51 -19.36
N LYS A 149 -16.88 -20.48 -20.06
CA LYS A 149 -15.86 -20.17 -21.06
C LYS A 149 -16.43 -19.09 -21.99
N PRO A 150 -15.70 -17.99 -22.25
CA PRO A 150 -16.16 -16.98 -23.19
C PRO A 150 -16.46 -17.65 -24.54
N SER A 151 -17.51 -17.20 -25.21
CA SER A 151 -17.92 -17.76 -26.50
C SER A 151 -16.76 -17.70 -27.51
N PRO A 152 -16.72 -18.59 -28.53
CA PRO A 152 -15.66 -18.58 -29.56
C PRO A 152 -15.55 -17.24 -30.31
N GLU A 153 -16.58 -16.41 -30.27
CA GLU A 153 -16.60 -15.06 -30.83
C GLU A 153 -15.84 -14.06 -29.94
N LEU A 154 -16.00 -14.13 -28.61
CA LEU A 154 -15.27 -13.30 -27.65
C LEU A 154 -13.77 -13.63 -27.59
N GLN A 155 -13.38 -14.88 -27.88
CA GLN A 155 -11.96 -15.28 -27.93
C GLN A 155 -11.24 -14.76 -29.18
N ARG A 156 -11.95 -14.55 -30.29
CA ARG A 156 -11.37 -14.04 -31.55
C ARG A 156 -11.25 -12.53 -31.59
N ASN A 157 -12.19 -11.82 -30.96
CA ASN A 157 -12.27 -10.35 -31.07
C ASN A 157 -11.62 -9.61 -29.89
N GLY A 158 -11.10 -10.33 -28.89
CA GLY A 158 -10.64 -9.73 -27.64
C GLY A 158 -11.79 -9.13 -26.82
N LEU A 159 -11.57 -8.92 -25.52
CA LEU A 159 -12.51 -8.13 -24.72
C LEU A 159 -12.46 -6.68 -25.22
N PRO A 160 -13.60 -6.03 -25.54
CA PRO A 160 -13.59 -4.63 -25.89
C PRO A 160 -13.05 -3.85 -24.69
N CYS A 161 -11.86 -3.30 -24.83
CA CYS A 161 -11.30 -2.36 -23.87
C CYS A 161 -12.05 -1.05 -24.08
N SER A 162 -13.04 -0.76 -23.23
CA SER A 162 -13.65 0.57 -23.20
C SER A 162 -12.64 1.55 -22.60
N THR A 163 -12.06 2.39 -23.45
CA THR A 163 -11.43 3.65 -23.06
C THR A 163 -12.40 4.56 -22.35
#